data_AF-A0A356QD54-F1
#
_entry.id   AF-A0A356QD54-F1
#
_cell.length_a   1.000
_cell.length_b   1.000
_cell.length_c   1.000
_cell.angle_alpha   90.00
_cell.angle_beta   90.00
_cell.angle_gamma   90.00
#
_symmetry.space_group_name_H-M   'P 1'
#
loop_
_entity.id
_entity.type
_entity.pdbx_description
1 polymer ?
#
loop_
_entity_poly.entity_id
_entity_poly.type
_entity_poly.pdbx_seq_one_letter_code
_entity_poly.pdbx_strand_id
1 'polypeptide(L)' 'ALGEPAKGVSLVRFATTFTRAVEDDFLAGGEAHTYFADGYPFLITTTGSLDALNNALVAGGNTPVPMNRFRPNIVVDCDE' A
#
# COMPACT_ATOMS: atom_id res chain seq x y z
N ALA A 1 -0.07 -12.66 19.98
CA ALA A 1 -1.51 -12.43 19.71
C ALA A 1 -1.88 -11.03 20.20
N LEU A 2 -2.88 -10.38 19.59
CA LEU A 2 -3.19 -8.95 19.75
C LEU A 2 -3.74 -8.51 21.15
N GLY A 3 -3.84 -9.42 22.13
CA GLY A 3 -4.23 -9.11 23.52
C GLY A 3 -5.70 -8.75 23.73
N GLU A 4 -6.04 -8.23 24.92
CA GLU A 4 -7.36 -7.67 25.25
C GLU A 4 -7.92 -6.68 24.20
N PRO A 5 -7.12 -5.83 23.53
CA PRO A 5 -7.62 -4.92 22.49
C PRO A 5 -8.30 -5.61 21.31
N ALA A 6 -7.99 -6.89 21.05
CA ALA A 6 -8.63 -7.64 19.97
C ALA A 6 -9.89 -8.39 20.42
N LYS A 7 -10.31 -8.26 21.68
CA LYS A 7 -11.54 -8.89 22.17
C LYS A 7 -12.75 -8.31 21.44
N GLY A 8 -13.52 -9.19 20.81
CA GLY A 8 -14.68 -8.80 20.01
C GLY A 8 -14.36 -8.49 18.54
N VAL A 9 -13.10 -8.58 18.11
CA VAL A 9 -12.75 -8.50 16.68
C VAL A 9 -12.95 -9.87 16.03
N SER A 10 -13.51 -9.87 14.83
CA SER A 10 -13.68 -11.06 13.99
C SER A 10 -12.95 -10.88 12.67
N LEU A 11 -12.32 -11.96 12.17
CA LEU A 11 -11.82 -11.99 10.80
C LEU A 11 -13.02 -12.16 9.85
N VAL A 12 -13.13 -11.26 8.88
CA VAL A 12 -14.17 -11.29 7.86
C VAL A 12 -13.55 -11.38 6.47
N ARG A 13 -14.33 -11.87 5.52
CA ARG A 13 -13.98 -11.87 4.09
C ARG A 13 -14.94 -10.98 3.34
N PHE A 14 -14.42 -10.26 2.35
CA PHE A 14 -15.24 -9.45 1.44
C PHE A 14 -16.19 -10.35 0.62
N ALA A 15 -17.46 -9.97 0.52
CA ALA A 15 -18.47 -10.73 -0.22
C ALA A 15 -18.15 -10.73 -1.73
N THR A 16 -18.18 -11.91 -2.37
CA THR A 16 -17.90 -12.03 -3.81
C THR A 16 -19.02 -11.52 -4.71
N THR A 17 -20.19 -11.20 -4.12
CA THR A 17 -21.37 -10.67 -4.80
C THR A 17 -21.44 -9.14 -4.76
N PHE A 18 -20.45 -8.48 -4.15
CA PHE A 18 -20.40 -7.03 -4.03
C PHE A 18 -19.11 -6.49 -4.64
N THR A 19 -19.22 -5.40 -5.38
CA THR A 19 -18.10 -4.68 -5.98
C THR A 19 -18.00 -3.29 -5.38
N ARG A 20 -16.89 -2.96 -4.72
CA ARG A 20 -16.58 -1.60 -4.27
C ARG A 20 -15.77 -0.91 -5.37
N ALA A 21 -16.44 -0.08 -6.18
CA ALA A 21 -15.79 0.72 -7.20
C ALA A 21 -14.78 1.70 -6.56
N VAL A 22 -13.70 2.00 -7.28
CA VAL A 22 -12.83 3.14 -6.99
C VAL A 22 -13.42 4.41 -7.63
N GLU A 23 -12.99 5.58 -7.21
CA GLU A 23 -13.44 6.85 -7.76
C GLU A 23 -13.00 7.07 -9.22
N ASP A 24 -13.77 7.87 -9.96
CA ASP A 24 -13.64 8.02 -11.41
C ASP A 24 -12.45 8.88 -11.85
N ASP A 25 -11.93 9.74 -10.97
CA ASP A 25 -10.94 10.79 -11.27
C ASP A 25 -9.67 10.26 -11.96
N PHE A 26 -9.32 8.98 -11.74
CA PHE A 26 -8.08 8.35 -12.20
C PHE A 26 -8.30 7.16 -13.13
N LEU A 27 -9.53 6.93 -13.60
CA LEU A 27 -9.87 5.74 -14.38
C LEU A 27 -9.67 5.88 -15.90
N ALA A 28 -9.50 7.10 -16.42
CA ALA A 28 -9.38 7.37 -17.85
C ALA A 28 -10.48 6.70 -18.70
N GLY A 29 -11.71 6.67 -18.18
CA GLY A 29 -12.88 6.01 -18.81
C GLY A 29 -12.93 4.48 -18.65
N GLY A 30 -11.99 3.90 -17.89
CA GLY A 30 -12.00 2.49 -17.50
C GLY A 30 -12.81 2.22 -16.23
N GLU A 31 -12.69 0.98 -15.74
CA GLU A 31 -13.34 0.54 -14.50
C GLU A 31 -12.31 -0.15 -13.60
N ALA A 32 -12.35 0.13 -12.30
CA ALA A 32 -11.59 -0.61 -11.31
C ALA A 32 -12.39 -0.75 -10.00
N HIS A 33 -12.01 -1.73 -9.20
CA HIS A 33 -12.61 -1.98 -7.90
C HIS A 33 -11.53 -2.37 -6.90
N THR A 34 -11.85 -2.21 -5.61
CA THR A 34 -11.00 -2.64 -4.51
C THR A 34 -11.83 -3.38 -3.47
N TYR A 35 -11.18 -3.93 -2.44
CA TYR A 35 -11.86 -4.52 -1.29
C TYR A 35 -11.60 -3.68 -0.04
N PHE A 36 -10.92 -4.24 0.97
CA PHE A 36 -10.57 -3.54 2.20
C PHE A 36 -9.27 -2.73 2.11
N ALA A 37 -8.68 -2.57 0.92
CA ALA A 37 -7.55 -1.66 0.75
C ALA A 37 -8.00 -0.21 0.90
N ASP A 38 -7.04 0.66 1.25
CA ASP A 38 -7.30 2.05 1.64
C ASP A 38 -8.01 2.85 0.51
N GLY A 39 -7.53 2.74 -0.74
CA GLY A 39 -8.12 3.44 -1.90
C GLY A 39 -8.11 2.64 -3.20
N TYR A 40 -6.97 2.10 -3.61
CA TYR A 40 -6.79 1.46 -4.92
C TYR A 40 -6.43 -0.03 -4.81
N PRO A 41 -6.64 -0.83 -5.89
CA PRO A 41 -6.32 -2.27 -5.88
C PRO A 41 -4.82 -2.58 -5.81
N PHE A 42 -3.96 -1.68 -6.31
CA PHE A 42 -2.52 -1.87 -6.32
C PHE A 42 -1.79 -0.61 -5.86
N LEU A 43 -0.77 -0.79 -5.03
CA LEU A 43 0.25 0.19 -4.72
C LEU A 43 1.55 -0.20 -5.41
N ILE A 44 2.06 0.71 -6.24
CA ILE A 44 3.31 0.56 -6.98
C ILE A 44 4.37 1.47 -6.34
N THR A 45 5.56 0.96 -6.13
CA THR A 45 6.73 1.73 -5.70
C THR A 45 7.95 1.38 -6.56
N THR A 46 9.01 2.19 -6.48
CA THR A 46 10.29 1.90 -7.15
C THR A 46 11.43 1.77 -6.16
N THR A 47 12.47 0.99 -6.48
CA THR A 47 13.70 0.91 -5.67
C THR A 47 14.38 2.28 -5.57
N GLY A 48 14.50 3.00 -6.70
CA GLY A 48 15.06 4.35 -6.73
C GLY A 48 14.33 5.38 -5.84
N SER A 49 12.99 5.31 -5.72
CA SER A 49 12.24 6.19 -4.81
C SER A 49 12.56 5.92 -3.33
N LEU A 50 12.74 4.65 -2.97
CA LEU A 50 13.13 4.26 -1.61
C LEU A 50 14.55 4.72 -1.30
N ASP A 51 15.47 4.57 -2.25
CA ASP A 51 16.86 4.99 -2.09
C ASP A 51 16.96 6.50 -1.92
N ALA A 52 16.25 7.28 -2.74
CA ALA A 52 16.18 8.73 -2.60
C ALA A 52 15.67 9.15 -1.21
N LEU A 53 14.60 8.51 -0.72
CA LEU A 53 14.08 8.77 0.62
C LEU A 53 15.09 8.39 1.71
N ASN A 54 15.71 7.22 1.62
CA ASN A 54 16.66 6.75 2.62
C ASN A 54 17.92 7.62 2.67
N ASN A 55 18.40 8.10 1.52
CA ASN A 55 19.49 9.07 1.45
C ASN A 55 19.13 10.38 2.19
N ALA A 56 17.90 10.88 2.00
CA ALA A 56 17.42 12.06 2.71
C ALA A 56 17.29 11.83 4.23
N LEU A 57 16.79 10.65 4.65
CA LEU A 57 16.70 10.28 6.07
C LEU A 57 18.08 10.24 6.74
N VAL A 58 19.05 9.59 6.09
CA VAL A 58 20.44 9.49 6.59
C VAL A 58 21.10 10.86 6.66
N ALA A 59 20.96 11.69 5.62
CA ALA A 59 21.46 13.06 5.63
C ALA A 59 20.87 13.90 6.78
N GLY A 60 19.62 13.62 7.17
CA GLY A 60 18.96 14.21 8.34
C GLY A 60 19.26 13.52 9.68
N GLY A 61 20.17 12.53 9.73
CA GLY A 61 20.55 11.82 10.96
C GLY A 61 19.58 10.72 11.41
N ASN A 62 18.68 10.26 10.54
CA ASN A 62 17.72 9.20 10.81
C ASN A 62 18.14 7.86 10.20
N THR A 63 17.56 6.77 10.70
CA THR A 63 17.79 5.41 10.17
C THR A 63 16.99 5.20 8.87
N PRO A 64 17.57 4.56 7.84
CA PRO A 64 16.83 4.18 6.64
C PRO A 64 15.70 3.20 6.97
N VAL A 65 14.67 3.20 6.13
CA VAL A 65 13.51 2.31 6.27
C VAL A 65 13.48 1.24 5.18
N PRO A 66 12.99 0.03 5.50
CA PRO A 66 12.80 -1.03 4.51
C PRO A 66 11.52 -0.82 3.67
N MET A 67 11.50 -1.40 2.47
CA MET A 67 10.37 -1.32 1.53
C MET A 67 9.04 -1.78 2.13
N ASN A 68 9.05 -2.77 3.03
CA ASN A 68 7.83 -3.30 3.65
C ASN A 68 7.09 -2.28 4.54
N ARG A 69 7.70 -1.13 4.87
CA ARG A 69 7.01 -0.04 5.57
C ARG A 69 5.97 0.68 4.71
N PHE A 70 6.08 0.59 3.39
CA PHE A 70 5.15 1.20 2.44
C PHE A 70 4.01 0.25 2.03
N ARG A 71 4.15 -1.06 2.28
CA ARG A 71 3.18 -2.12 1.92
C ARG A 71 2.87 -2.16 0.40
N PRO A 72 3.87 -2.09 -0.51
CA PRO A 72 3.59 -2.15 -1.94
C PRO A 72 3.08 -3.52 -2.36
N ASN A 73 2.28 -3.56 -3.42
CA ASN A 73 1.96 -4.80 -4.12
C ASN A 73 3.01 -5.12 -5.19
N ILE A 74 3.54 -4.08 -5.83
CA ILE A 74 4.50 -4.17 -6.93
C ILE A 74 5.65 -3.22 -6.63
N VAL A 75 6.88 -3.75 -6.71
CA VAL A 75 8.10 -2.96 -6.64
C VAL A 75 8.76 -3.04 -8.01
N VAL A 76 8.97 -1.89 -8.64
CA VAL A 76 9.70 -1.77 -9.90
C VAL A 76 11.16 -1.52 -9.58
N ASP A 77 12.04 -2.36 -10.12
CA ASP A 77 13.47 -2.13 -10.03
C ASP A 77 13.87 -1.00 -10.99
N CYS A 78 14.74 -0.12 -10.53
CA CYS A 78 15.34 0.93 -11.32
C CYS A 78 16.84 0.70 -11.33
N ASP A 79 17.38 0.37 -12.50
CA ASP A 79 18.78 0.63 -12.79
C ASP A 79 18.98 2.16 -12.78
N GLU A 80 20.13 2.63 -12.29
CA GLU A 80 20.49 4.05 -12.08
C GLU A 80 19.84 5.05 -13.04
#